data_AF-A0A9P1GA00-F1
#
_entry.id   AF-A0A9P1GA00-F1
#
_cell.length_a   1.000
_cell.length_b   1.000
_cell.length_c   1.000
_cell.angle_alpha   90.00
_cell.angle_beta   90.00
_cell.angle_gamma   90.00
#
_symmetry.space_group_name_H-M   'P 1'
#
loop_
_entity.id
_entity.type
_entity.pdbx_description
1 polymer ?
#
loop_
_entity_poly.entity_id
_entity_poly.type
_entity_poly.pdbx_seq_one_letter_code
_entity_poly.pdbx_strand_id
1 'polypeptide(L)'
;MLWLWAAFAVQAVQSAEYKAVHAVAANGNIESLHSGPGYVRRESRSSQDASFVHQEPVSKVVVSATEAVSNLTVKSGGDQAVTVWKDQEKEAATAMSLSLLASIGFVLSVFYMVNTSNTMLQVATWRLLASSISLFSVILLFMVMKKGWKTMMGSSESSEAKVISDVLSFLRYLILLFLTPFLLKKKMETESLKQCIRIVGVHLVGFAGADAFTDILKQDVFNSGPYMYFLGVLCVCLLLGAIQWGMRKWRARSEGSTTSAPEASGEAAGGSEAPPADAAAAAAATDSAAPSSSGFAALVEEMEMEIVAFTVGFLFSMWLRFCITGAVPGARYGRKTTGDDVNWLFCFALLTFLFAAAFAKFVLPNAENLSPTLGRLVKTLSAVLWMTFGWLVFYLCQWFLWNFTADDANGAHHTAKLIAANGLALMGSVLVFFPMVVGHLLKRSSWMTSPTFVNIASLILAFSWETAVYTAVQGASETVEGETMQKVLAMIDLVIILVVILPGWYIYMLPSARAEAKEEANADAAAEDKPPEAAT
;
A
#
# COMPACT_ATOMS: atom_id res chain seq x y z
N MET A 1 -8.95 -3.28 -25.08
CA MET A 1 -7.64 -3.79 -24.62
C MET A 1 -6.49 -3.56 -25.59
N LEU A 2 -6.56 -3.97 -26.87
CA LEU A 2 -5.50 -3.64 -27.86
C LEU A 2 -5.19 -2.14 -27.93
N TRP A 3 -6.21 -1.28 -27.75
CA TRP A 3 -6.04 0.18 -27.65
C TRP A 3 -5.24 0.66 -26.43
N LEU A 4 -5.36 0.02 -25.26
CA LEU A 4 -4.57 0.36 -24.07
C LEU A 4 -3.10 -0.01 -24.26
N TRP A 5 -2.84 -1.14 -24.94
CA TRP A 5 -1.49 -1.54 -25.32
C TRP A 5 -0.90 -0.65 -26.40
N ALA A 6 -1.71 -0.20 -27.38
CA ALA A 6 -1.29 0.80 -28.34
C ALA A 6 -0.95 2.12 -27.64
N ALA A 7 -1.76 2.58 -26.68
CA ALA A 7 -1.47 3.79 -25.90
C ALA A 7 -0.19 3.65 -25.06
N PHE A 8 0.01 2.52 -24.37
CA PHE A 8 1.22 2.27 -23.60
C PHE A 8 2.46 2.13 -24.50
N ALA A 9 2.35 1.41 -25.63
CA ALA A 9 3.44 1.28 -26.59
C ALA A 9 3.78 2.63 -27.23
N VAL A 10 2.79 3.46 -27.55
CA VAL A 10 3.01 4.83 -28.02
C VAL A 10 3.71 5.66 -26.96
N GLN A 11 3.31 5.56 -25.69
CA GLN A 11 3.96 6.28 -24.58
C GLN A 11 5.41 5.83 -24.39
N ALA A 12 5.68 4.52 -24.50
CA ALA A 12 7.02 3.95 -24.41
C ALA A 12 7.90 4.36 -25.60
N VAL A 13 7.34 4.36 -26.82
CA VAL A 13 8.07 4.78 -28.04
C VAL A 13 8.37 6.28 -28.01
N GLN A 14 7.40 7.12 -27.66
CA GLN A 14 7.59 8.57 -27.62
C GLN A 14 8.65 9.00 -26.59
N SER A 15 8.68 8.37 -25.43
CA SER A 15 9.70 8.69 -24.43
C SER A 15 11.05 8.04 -24.74
N ALA A 16 11.11 6.95 -25.51
CA ALA A 16 12.37 6.45 -26.07
C ALA A 16 12.93 7.39 -27.15
N GLU A 17 12.09 7.93 -28.04
CA GLU A 17 12.49 8.96 -29.01
C GLU A 17 13.00 10.23 -28.32
N TYR A 18 12.35 10.66 -27.23
CA TYR A 18 12.81 11.77 -26.40
C TYR A 18 14.24 11.56 -25.87
N LYS A 19 14.54 10.38 -25.31
CA LYS A 19 15.89 10.04 -24.84
C LYS A 19 16.92 10.12 -25.97
N ALA A 20 16.58 9.65 -27.18
CA ALA A 20 17.47 9.71 -28.32
C ALA A 20 17.76 11.16 -28.76
N VAL A 21 16.74 12.03 -28.77
CA VAL A 21 16.88 13.44 -29.18
C VAL A 21 17.71 14.24 -28.16
N HIS A 22 17.47 14.06 -26.85
CA HIS A 22 18.20 14.78 -25.81
C HIS A 22 19.63 14.25 -25.58
N ALA A 23 19.88 12.96 -25.75
CA ALA A 23 21.24 12.41 -25.71
C ALA A 23 22.13 12.99 -26.83
N VAL A 24 21.56 13.26 -28.00
CA VAL A 24 22.26 13.90 -29.12
C VAL A 24 22.53 15.39 -28.83
N ALA A 25 21.60 16.09 -28.17
CA ALA A 25 21.80 17.48 -27.75
C ALA A 25 22.86 17.62 -26.63
N ALA A 26 22.91 16.68 -25.68
CA ALA A 26 23.88 16.68 -24.57
C ALA A 26 25.31 16.34 -25.01
N ASN A 27 25.48 15.58 -26.09
CA ASN A 27 26.80 15.23 -26.66
C ASN A 27 27.42 16.37 -27.50
N GLY A 28 26.73 17.50 -27.66
CA GLY A 28 27.29 18.71 -28.23
C GLY A 28 28.20 19.44 -27.24
N ASN A 29 29.45 18.99 -27.13
CA ASN A 29 30.60 19.75 -26.60
C ASN A 29 30.77 19.82 -25.06
N ILE A 30 30.99 18.67 -24.40
CA ILE A 30 31.48 18.58 -22.99
C ILE A 30 32.72 17.66 -22.90
N GLU A 31 33.73 17.87 -23.73
CA GLU A 31 34.99 17.10 -23.64
C GLU A 31 36.17 17.84 -22.98
N SER A 32 35.97 19.02 -22.36
CA SER A 32 37.10 19.82 -21.84
C SER A 32 37.27 19.93 -20.32
N LEU A 33 36.60 19.13 -19.47
CA LEU A 33 36.91 19.14 -18.02
C LEU A 33 36.72 17.77 -17.36
N HIS A 34 37.81 17.31 -16.73
CA HIS A 34 37.92 16.20 -15.77
C HIS A 34 38.36 14.82 -16.31
N SER A 35 39.63 14.74 -16.70
CA SER A 35 40.42 13.50 -16.53
C SER A 35 41.23 13.55 -15.23
N GLY A 36 40.86 12.73 -14.25
CA GLY A 36 41.66 12.46 -13.05
C GLY A 36 41.06 11.32 -12.22
N PRO A 37 41.68 10.13 -12.15
CA PRO A 37 41.20 9.03 -11.33
C PRO A 37 41.69 9.21 -9.89
N GLY A 38 40.85 9.80 -9.05
CA GLY A 38 41.10 9.94 -7.62
C GLY A 38 39.83 9.64 -6.84
N TYR A 39 39.73 8.42 -6.31
CA TYR A 39 38.65 8.02 -5.39
C TYR A 39 38.87 8.72 -4.04
N VAL A 40 38.34 9.93 -3.88
CA VAL A 40 38.42 10.68 -2.62
C VAL A 40 37.30 10.19 -1.69
N ARG A 41 37.71 9.48 -0.65
CA ARG A 41 36.90 9.13 0.52
C ARG A 41 36.42 10.42 1.19
N ARG A 42 35.11 10.68 1.15
CA ARG A 42 34.49 11.88 1.75
C ARG A 42 34.50 11.74 3.27
N GLU A 43 35.46 12.39 3.92
CA GLU A 43 35.46 12.52 5.38
C GLU A 43 34.27 13.37 5.85
N SER A 44 33.67 12.92 6.95
CA SER A 44 32.58 13.57 7.66
C SER A 44 33.04 14.94 8.19
N ARG A 45 32.63 16.02 7.52
CA ARG A 45 32.72 17.36 8.10
C ARG A 45 31.81 17.43 9.32
N SER A 46 32.41 17.70 10.48
CA SER A 46 31.74 17.99 11.73
C SER A 46 30.90 19.27 11.60
N SER A 47 29.71 19.22 12.19
CA SER A 47 28.69 20.27 12.22
C SER A 47 29.08 21.40 13.18
N GLN A 48 29.93 22.33 12.73
CA GLN A 48 30.32 23.49 13.56
C GLN A 48 30.54 24.81 12.79
N ASP A 49 29.82 25.06 11.70
CA ASP A 49 29.73 26.40 11.09
C ASP A 49 28.29 26.94 11.16
N ALA A 50 28.05 27.79 12.15
CA ALA A 50 26.76 28.44 12.44
C ALA A 50 26.60 29.82 11.76
N SER A 51 27.11 29.99 10.54
CA SER A 51 27.14 31.29 9.84
C SER A 51 26.21 31.40 8.61
N PHE A 52 25.30 30.45 8.39
CA PHE A 52 24.35 30.50 7.25
C PHE A 52 22.89 30.58 7.70
N VAL A 53 22.43 31.77 8.12
CA VAL A 53 20.99 32.14 8.11
C VAL A 53 20.84 33.63 7.74
N HIS A 54 21.15 33.96 6.49
CA HIS A 54 20.51 35.08 5.81
C HIS A 54 19.81 34.52 4.58
N GLN A 55 18.57 34.08 4.76
CA GLN A 55 17.67 33.88 3.63
C GLN A 55 17.43 35.26 3.01
N GLU A 56 17.90 35.46 1.79
CA GLU A 56 17.49 36.64 1.03
C GLU A 56 15.96 36.65 0.93
N PRO A 57 15.31 37.82 1.08
CA PRO A 57 13.87 37.91 0.92
C PRO A 57 13.48 37.41 -0.48
N VAL A 58 12.41 36.62 -0.55
CA VAL A 58 11.92 35.96 -1.78
C VAL A 58 11.78 36.95 -2.94
N SER A 59 11.46 38.21 -2.65
CA SER A 59 11.41 39.29 -3.65
C SER A 59 12.73 39.50 -4.40
N LYS A 60 13.90 39.38 -3.75
CA LYS A 60 15.20 39.49 -4.43
C LYS A 60 15.51 38.28 -5.30
N VAL A 61 15.11 37.09 -4.87
CA VAL A 61 15.26 35.87 -5.67
C VAL A 61 14.38 35.92 -6.91
N VAL A 62 13.14 36.42 -6.78
CA VAL A 62 12.22 36.62 -7.91
C VAL A 62 12.75 37.68 -8.87
N VAL A 63 13.26 38.81 -8.37
CA VAL A 63 13.87 39.85 -9.23
C VAL A 63 15.11 39.31 -9.95
N SER A 64 16.00 38.61 -9.25
CA SER A 64 17.19 37.99 -9.84
C SER A 64 16.85 36.92 -10.89
N ALA A 65 15.83 36.08 -10.64
CA ALA A 65 15.35 35.12 -11.61
C ALA A 65 14.70 35.80 -12.83
N THR A 66 13.93 36.87 -12.60
CA THR A 66 13.30 37.65 -13.68
C THR A 66 14.35 38.36 -14.53
N GLU A 67 15.38 38.94 -13.91
CA GLU A 67 16.53 39.51 -14.61
C GLU A 67 17.35 38.46 -15.33
N ALA A 68 17.56 37.28 -14.75
CA ALA A 68 18.26 36.17 -15.41
C ALA A 68 17.50 35.66 -16.65
N VAL A 69 16.17 35.52 -16.56
CA VAL A 69 15.31 35.14 -17.69
C VAL A 69 15.27 36.24 -18.75
N SER A 70 15.13 37.51 -18.33
CA SER A 70 15.24 38.68 -19.22
C SER A 70 16.57 38.69 -19.98
N ASN A 71 17.68 38.51 -19.26
CA ASN A 71 19.02 38.49 -19.86
C ASN A 71 19.26 37.28 -20.76
N LEU A 72 18.68 36.11 -20.46
CA LEU A 72 18.70 34.94 -21.35
C LEU A 72 17.87 35.18 -22.62
N THR A 73 16.71 35.84 -22.50
CA THR A 73 15.84 36.19 -23.63
C THR A 73 16.53 37.17 -24.57
N VAL A 74 17.34 38.10 -24.02
CA VAL A 74 18.11 39.08 -24.78
C VAL A 74 19.36 38.48 -25.42
N LYS A 75 20.07 37.56 -24.73
CA LYS A 75 21.33 36.98 -25.24
C LYS A 75 21.17 35.78 -26.17
N SER A 76 20.09 35.00 -26.06
CA SER A 76 19.89 33.80 -26.89
C SER A 76 19.16 34.05 -28.21
N GLY A 77 18.68 35.28 -28.44
CA GLY A 77 17.65 35.55 -29.44
C GLY A 77 16.34 34.92 -28.96
N GLY A 78 15.33 35.74 -28.65
CA GLY A 78 14.10 35.33 -27.95
C GLY A 78 13.37 34.08 -28.48
N ASP A 79 13.70 33.61 -29.68
CA ASP A 79 13.22 32.35 -30.25
C ASP A 79 13.57 31.11 -29.39
N GLN A 80 14.76 31.03 -28.78
CA GLN A 80 15.16 29.83 -28.01
C GLN A 80 14.36 29.65 -26.71
N ALA A 81 14.07 30.74 -26.00
CA ALA A 81 13.25 30.64 -24.79
C ALA A 81 11.83 30.20 -25.16
N VAL A 82 11.23 30.83 -26.18
CA VAL A 82 9.86 30.52 -26.63
C VAL A 82 9.72 29.07 -27.10
N THR A 83 10.75 28.47 -27.72
CA THR A 83 10.71 27.04 -28.10
C THR A 83 10.67 26.12 -26.88
N VAL A 84 11.49 26.37 -25.84
CA VAL A 84 11.52 25.55 -24.63
C VAL A 84 10.16 25.54 -23.91
N TRP A 85 9.51 26.70 -23.80
CA TRP A 85 8.17 26.79 -23.18
C TRP A 85 7.11 26.02 -23.97
N LYS A 86 7.13 26.13 -25.31
CA LYS A 86 6.19 25.41 -26.18
C LYS A 86 6.39 23.89 -26.10
N ASP A 87 7.63 23.43 -26.00
CA ASP A 87 7.93 22.01 -25.86
C ASP A 87 7.41 21.46 -24.53
N GLN A 88 7.61 22.19 -23.42
CA GLN A 88 7.06 21.81 -22.11
C GLN A 88 5.52 21.78 -22.08
N GLU A 89 4.86 22.75 -22.71
CA GLU A 89 3.40 22.78 -22.79
C GLU A 89 2.87 21.59 -23.62
N LYS A 90 3.52 21.28 -24.74
CA LYS A 90 3.19 20.14 -25.59
C LYS A 90 3.38 18.81 -24.86
N GLU A 91 4.45 18.66 -24.09
CA GLU A 91 4.70 17.48 -23.24
C GLU A 91 3.63 17.32 -22.16
N ALA A 92 3.30 18.41 -21.45
CA ALA A 92 2.25 18.41 -20.44
C ALA A 92 0.89 18.04 -21.06
N ALA A 93 0.54 18.63 -22.20
CA ALA A 93 -0.70 18.34 -22.92
C ALA A 93 -0.77 16.87 -23.38
N THR A 94 0.33 16.33 -23.89
CA THR A 94 0.42 14.92 -24.31
C THR A 94 0.22 13.99 -23.13
N ALA A 95 0.90 14.26 -22.01
CA ALA A 95 0.80 13.42 -20.84
C ALA A 95 -0.57 13.49 -20.15
N MET A 96 -1.20 14.67 -20.11
CA MET A 96 -2.59 14.83 -19.64
C MET A 96 -3.55 14.04 -20.54
N SER A 97 -3.39 14.10 -21.86
CA SER A 97 -4.23 13.37 -22.82
C SER A 97 -4.09 11.85 -22.66
N LEU A 98 -2.85 11.36 -22.51
CA LEU A 98 -2.57 9.95 -22.28
C LEU A 98 -3.12 9.46 -20.93
N SER A 99 -2.96 10.26 -19.86
CA SER A 99 -3.50 9.95 -18.54
C SER A 99 -5.04 9.88 -18.54
N LEU A 100 -5.70 10.78 -19.27
CA LEU A 100 -7.15 10.75 -19.45
C LEU A 100 -7.59 9.51 -20.23
N LEU A 101 -6.93 9.20 -21.36
CA LEU A 101 -7.24 8.01 -22.16
C LEU A 101 -7.03 6.72 -21.36
N ALA A 102 -5.94 6.64 -20.60
CA ALA A 102 -5.63 5.56 -19.70
C ALA A 102 -6.71 5.37 -18.62
N SER A 103 -7.16 6.46 -18.01
CA SER A 103 -8.23 6.45 -16.99
C SER A 103 -9.57 5.98 -17.58
N ILE A 104 -9.93 6.45 -18.77
CA ILE A 104 -11.13 5.99 -19.48
C ILE A 104 -11.02 4.51 -19.81
N GLY A 105 -9.90 4.07 -20.38
CA GLY A 105 -9.67 2.67 -20.71
C GLY A 105 -9.70 1.75 -19.48
N PHE A 106 -9.15 2.22 -18.36
CA PHE A 106 -9.22 1.55 -17.07
C PHE A 106 -10.67 1.39 -16.59
N VAL A 107 -11.41 2.50 -16.52
CA VAL A 107 -12.82 2.51 -16.08
C VAL A 107 -13.66 1.58 -16.95
N LEU A 108 -13.54 1.68 -18.28
CA LEU A 108 -14.26 0.79 -19.21
C LEU A 108 -13.88 -0.68 -19.02
N SER A 109 -12.60 -0.98 -18.76
CA SER A 109 -12.16 -2.36 -18.49
C SER A 109 -12.80 -2.88 -17.21
N VAL A 110 -12.81 -2.09 -16.13
CA VAL A 110 -13.48 -2.44 -14.88
C VAL A 110 -14.96 -2.67 -15.10
N PHE A 111 -15.66 -1.76 -15.79
CA PHE A 111 -17.07 -1.91 -16.14
C PHE A 111 -17.33 -3.20 -16.92
N TYR A 112 -16.47 -3.54 -17.87
CA TYR A 112 -16.59 -4.80 -18.61
C TYR A 112 -16.43 -6.02 -17.69
N MET A 113 -15.43 -6.02 -16.80
CA MET A 113 -15.16 -7.15 -15.91
C MET A 113 -16.23 -7.33 -14.83
N VAL A 114 -16.82 -6.26 -14.30
CA VAL A 114 -17.92 -6.38 -13.32
C VAL A 114 -19.26 -6.75 -13.96
N ASN A 115 -19.42 -6.61 -15.28
CA ASN A 115 -20.62 -6.96 -16.03
C ASN A 115 -20.43 -8.19 -16.95
N THR A 116 -19.33 -8.93 -16.78
CA THR A 116 -19.09 -10.15 -17.56
C THR A 116 -20.04 -11.27 -17.14
N SER A 117 -20.41 -12.15 -18.07
CA SER A 117 -21.24 -13.33 -17.76
C SER A 117 -20.51 -14.42 -17.00
N ASN A 118 -19.19 -14.27 -16.79
CA ASN A 118 -18.38 -15.21 -16.02
C ASN A 118 -18.36 -14.79 -14.53
N THR A 119 -19.15 -15.49 -13.71
CA THR A 119 -19.30 -15.22 -12.28
C THR A 119 -17.96 -15.19 -11.55
N MET A 120 -17.02 -16.10 -11.84
CA MET A 120 -15.70 -16.10 -11.17
C MET A 120 -14.90 -14.82 -11.43
N LEU A 121 -14.89 -14.33 -12.68
CA LEU A 121 -14.20 -13.08 -13.01
C LEU A 121 -14.89 -11.89 -12.35
N GLN A 122 -16.23 -11.87 -12.35
CA GLN A 122 -17.04 -10.84 -11.69
C GLN A 122 -16.76 -10.78 -10.17
N VAL A 123 -16.81 -11.93 -9.48
CA VAL A 123 -16.48 -12.07 -8.04
C VAL A 123 -15.08 -11.54 -7.76
N ALA A 124 -14.09 -11.98 -8.54
CA ALA A 124 -12.70 -11.58 -8.36
C ALA A 124 -12.51 -10.08 -8.57
N THR A 125 -13.16 -9.49 -9.57
CA THR A 125 -13.14 -8.05 -9.80
C THR A 125 -13.80 -7.27 -8.66
N TRP A 126 -14.97 -7.70 -8.16
CA TRP A 126 -15.61 -7.05 -7.01
C TRP A 126 -14.75 -7.12 -5.75
N ARG A 127 -14.17 -8.28 -5.44
CA ARG A 127 -13.25 -8.46 -4.31
C ARG A 127 -12.02 -7.57 -4.44
N LEU A 128 -11.41 -7.54 -5.62
CA LEU A 128 -10.25 -6.70 -5.90
C LEU A 128 -10.58 -5.21 -5.74
N LEU A 129 -11.69 -4.73 -6.31
CA LEU A 129 -12.10 -3.32 -6.19
C LEU A 129 -12.41 -2.96 -4.74
N ALA A 130 -13.18 -3.80 -4.03
CA ALA A 130 -13.53 -3.55 -2.64
C ALA A 130 -12.27 -3.53 -1.74
N SER A 131 -11.31 -4.43 -1.96
CA SER A 131 -10.03 -4.46 -1.23
C SER A 131 -9.16 -3.24 -1.57
N SER A 132 -9.00 -2.92 -2.85
CA SER A 132 -8.14 -1.82 -3.31
C SER A 132 -8.66 -0.45 -2.87
N ILE A 133 -9.97 -0.21 -2.99
CA ILE A 133 -10.58 1.06 -2.56
C ILE A 133 -10.55 1.20 -1.04
N SER A 134 -10.70 0.09 -0.29
CA SER A 134 -10.52 0.11 1.15
C SER A 134 -9.09 0.47 1.54
N LEU A 135 -8.10 -0.18 0.91
CA LEU A 135 -6.69 0.08 1.18
C LEU A 135 -6.31 1.52 0.81
N PHE A 136 -6.76 2.00 -0.36
CA PHE A 136 -6.56 3.39 -0.79
C PHE A 136 -7.15 4.38 0.21
N SER A 137 -8.39 4.17 0.66
CA SER A 137 -9.04 5.01 1.66
C SER A 137 -8.29 4.99 3.00
N VAL A 138 -7.79 3.84 3.42
CA VAL A 138 -6.96 3.71 4.62
C VAL A 138 -5.67 4.51 4.49
N ILE A 139 -5.01 4.47 3.32
CA ILE A 139 -3.79 5.25 3.11
C ILE A 139 -4.08 6.75 3.23
N LEU A 140 -5.14 7.25 2.59
CA LEU A 140 -5.49 8.67 2.69
C LEU A 140 -5.82 9.06 4.14
N LEU A 141 -6.58 8.22 4.85
CA LEU A 141 -6.90 8.44 6.26
C LEU A 141 -5.62 8.49 7.11
N PHE A 142 -4.69 7.55 6.88
CA PHE A 142 -3.41 7.51 7.57
C PHE A 142 -2.57 8.77 7.28
N MET A 143 -2.57 9.26 6.04
CA MET A 143 -1.90 10.50 5.66
C MET A 143 -2.48 11.72 6.33
N VAL A 144 -3.81 11.85 6.38
CA VAL A 144 -4.49 12.92 7.12
C VAL A 144 -4.13 12.86 8.59
N MET A 145 -4.18 11.68 9.22
CA MET A 145 -3.76 11.49 10.61
C MET A 145 -2.30 11.91 10.83
N LYS A 146 -1.39 11.47 9.95
CA LYS A 146 0.05 11.79 10.05
C LYS A 146 0.32 13.29 9.86
N LYS A 147 -0.28 13.92 8.86
CA LYS A 147 -0.15 15.37 8.60
C LYS A 147 -0.78 16.19 9.73
N GLY A 148 -1.96 15.79 10.21
CA GLY A 148 -2.66 16.45 11.30
C GLY A 148 -1.83 16.44 12.57
N TRP A 149 -1.28 15.28 12.92
CA TRP A 149 -0.39 15.14 14.07
C TRP A 149 0.84 16.05 13.99
N LYS A 150 1.53 16.06 12.83
CA LYS A 150 2.69 16.93 12.60
C LYS A 150 2.33 18.42 12.65
N THR A 151 1.13 18.78 12.21
CA THR A 151 0.64 20.16 12.24
C THR A 151 0.32 20.60 13.67
N MET A 152 -0.31 19.72 14.47
CA MET A 152 -0.65 20.00 15.88
C MET A 152 0.59 20.15 16.78
N MET A 153 1.66 19.39 16.53
CA MET A 153 2.87 19.43 17.35
C MET A 153 3.83 20.58 17.01
N GLY A 154 3.55 21.33 15.94
CA GLY A 154 4.46 22.33 15.39
C GLY A 154 5.61 21.70 14.58
N SER A 155 6.02 22.37 13.51
CA SER A 155 7.10 21.92 12.62
C SER A 155 8.49 22.27 13.18
N SER A 156 8.76 21.96 14.45
CA SER A 156 10.10 22.16 14.98
C SER A 156 11.06 21.18 14.31
N GLU A 157 12.12 21.70 13.68
CA GLU A 157 13.21 20.88 13.14
C GLU A 157 14.20 20.41 14.22
N SER A 158 13.92 20.66 15.50
CA SER A 158 14.80 20.24 16.60
C SER A 158 14.94 18.70 16.64
N SER A 159 16.13 18.22 17.03
CA SER A 159 16.39 16.80 17.27
C SER A 159 15.40 16.19 18.27
N GLU A 160 14.98 16.97 19.27
CA GLU A 160 13.95 16.59 20.24
C GLU A 160 12.60 16.35 19.59
N ALA A 161 12.18 17.21 18.65
CA ALA A 161 10.92 17.04 17.93
C ALA A 161 10.91 15.77 17.06
N LYS A 162 12.07 15.35 16.54
CA LYS A 162 12.21 14.07 15.83
C LYS A 162 11.95 12.89 16.77
N VAL A 163 12.61 12.84 17.93
CA VAL A 163 12.41 11.76 18.92
C VAL A 163 10.96 11.70 19.39
N ILE A 164 10.35 12.87 19.64
CA ILE A 164 8.93 12.95 20.02
C ILE A 164 8.05 12.43 18.88
N SER A 165 8.31 12.80 17.62
CA SER A 165 7.58 12.29 16.46
C SER A 165 7.68 10.76 16.34
N ASP A 166 8.85 10.18 16.61
CA ASP A 166 9.08 8.73 16.55
C ASP A 166 8.29 8.00 17.65
N VAL A 167 8.35 8.50 18.89
CA VAL A 167 7.58 7.97 20.03
C VAL A 167 6.08 8.05 19.77
N LEU A 168 5.60 9.17 19.21
CA LEU A 168 4.19 9.36 18.91
C LEU A 168 3.71 8.48 17.75
N SER A 169 4.57 8.20 16.77
CA SER A 169 4.27 7.26 15.69
C SER A 169 4.09 5.84 16.24
N PHE A 170 4.93 5.43 17.19
CA PHE A 170 4.80 4.15 17.89
C PHE A 170 3.57 4.10 18.82
N LEU A 171 3.30 5.18 19.56
CA LEU A 171 2.11 5.29 20.40
C LEU A 171 0.83 5.17 19.57
N ARG A 172 0.76 5.84 18.41
CA ARG A 172 -0.36 5.72 17.46
C ARG A 172 -0.56 4.27 17.01
N TYR A 173 0.51 3.55 16.69
CA TYR A 173 0.45 2.13 16.36
C TYR A 173 -0.19 1.31 17.50
N LEU A 174 0.27 1.50 18.74
CA LEU A 174 -0.29 0.80 19.91
C LEU A 174 -1.77 1.15 20.12
N ILE A 175 -2.14 2.43 20.05
CA ILE A 175 -3.54 2.87 20.20
C ILE A 175 -4.41 2.16 19.17
N LEU A 176 -4.03 2.17 17.89
CA LEU A 176 -4.82 1.52 16.83
C LEU A 176 -4.87 0.00 17.00
N LEU A 177 -3.76 -0.62 17.41
CA LEU A 177 -3.66 -2.06 17.64
C LEU A 177 -4.63 -2.54 18.73
N PHE A 178 -4.81 -1.77 19.81
CA PHE A 178 -5.75 -2.10 20.88
C PHE A 178 -7.18 -1.61 20.61
N LEU A 179 -7.34 -0.47 19.95
CA LEU A 179 -8.64 0.12 19.62
C LEU A 179 -9.41 -0.77 18.63
N THR A 180 -8.74 -1.34 17.63
CA THR A 180 -9.44 -2.08 16.57
C THR A 180 -10.16 -3.33 17.10
N PRO A 181 -9.52 -4.26 17.85
CA PRO A 181 -10.22 -5.39 18.45
C PRO A 181 -11.27 -4.96 19.48
N PHE A 182 -11.04 -3.85 20.20
CA PHE A 182 -12.03 -3.29 21.12
C PHE A 182 -13.31 -2.83 20.41
N LEU A 183 -13.18 -2.12 19.28
CA LEU A 183 -14.32 -1.71 18.46
C LEU A 183 -15.07 -2.91 17.87
N LEU A 184 -14.36 -3.97 17.48
CA LEU A 184 -14.97 -5.20 16.98
C LEU A 184 -15.69 -6.01 18.07
N LYS A 185 -15.22 -5.94 19.32
CA LYS A 185 -15.88 -6.61 20.47
C LYS A 185 -17.19 -5.92 20.85
N LYS A 186 -17.32 -4.61 20.62
CA LYS A 186 -18.55 -3.87 20.92
C LYS A 186 -19.70 -4.43 20.08
N LYS A 187 -20.88 -4.66 20.68
CA LYS A 187 -22.07 -5.17 20.00
C LYS A 187 -22.54 -4.17 18.95
N MET A 188 -22.01 -4.30 17.74
CA MET A 188 -22.41 -3.49 16.58
C MET A 188 -23.63 -4.11 15.91
N GLU A 189 -24.57 -3.24 15.53
CA GLU A 189 -25.89 -3.63 15.02
C GLU A 189 -25.82 -4.35 13.67
N THR A 190 -24.80 -4.09 12.83
CA THR A 190 -24.70 -4.67 11.49
C THR A 190 -23.39 -5.41 11.25
N GLU A 191 -23.48 -6.60 10.66
CA GLU A 191 -22.33 -7.41 10.23
C GLU A 191 -21.49 -6.73 9.13
N SER A 192 -22.08 -5.79 8.38
CA SER A 192 -21.36 -4.96 7.40
C SER A 192 -20.45 -3.95 8.07
N LEU A 193 -20.88 -3.31 9.15
CA LEU A 193 -20.04 -2.37 9.89
C LEU A 193 -18.87 -3.09 10.58
N LYS A 194 -19.10 -4.27 11.18
CA LYS A 194 -18.00 -5.08 11.75
C LYS A 194 -16.95 -5.43 10.71
N GLN A 195 -17.38 -5.87 9.52
CA GLN A 195 -16.47 -6.18 8.42
C GLN A 195 -15.71 -4.94 7.93
N CYS A 196 -16.38 -3.80 7.83
CA CYS A 196 -15.76 -2.53 7.46
C CYS A 196 -14.64 -2.16 8.46
N ILE A 197 -14.94 -2.18 9.76
CA ILE A 197 -13.97 -1.88 10.82
C ILE A 197 -12.81 -2.88 10.81
N ARG A 198 -13.09 -4.15 10.52
CA ARG A 198 -12.05 -5.17 10.38
C ARG A 198 -11.08 -4.80 9.26
N ILE A 199 -11.58 -4.61 8.04
CA ILE A 199 -10.73 -4.35 6.86
C ILE A 199 -9.98 -3.02 7.02
N VAL A 200 -10.68 -1.94 7.38
CA VAL A 200 -10.08 -0.61 7.56
C VAL A 200 -9.07 -0.64 8.71
N GLY A 201 -9.43 -1.26 9.83
CA GLY A 201 -8.61 -1.33 11.03
C GLY A 201 -7.34 -2.14 10.85
N VAL A 202 -7.40 -3.33 10.23
CA VAL A 202 -6.22 -4.15 9.92
C VAL A 202 -5.20 -3.35 9.12
N HIS A 203 -5.64 -2.76 8.01
CA HIS A 203 -4.72 -2.00 7.16
C HIS A 203 -4.20 -0.76 7.89
N LEU A 204 -5.06 -0.03 8.61
CA LEU A 204 -4.65 1.19 9.32
C LEU A 204 -3.61 0.89 10.41
N VAL A 205 -3.77 -0.22 11.13
CA VAL A 205 -2.77 -0.72 12.08
C VAL A 205 -1.49 -1.15 11.36
N GLY A 206 -1.59 -1.84 10.23
CA GLY A 206 -0.45 -2.22 9.40
C GLY A 206 0.36 -1.01 8.92
N PHE A 207 -0.28 0.06 8.46
CA PHE A 207 0.36 1.32 8.10
C PHE A 207 1.04 2.00 9.28
N ALA A 208 0.33 2.09 10.41
CA ALA A 208 0.90 2.67 11.62
C ALA A 208 2.12 1.89 12.11
N GLY A 209 2.08 0.56 12.02
CA GLY A 209 3.21 -0.32 12.32
C GLY A 209 4.37 -0.10 11.36
N ALA A 210 4.11 -0.13 10.06
CA ALA A 210 5.12 0.10 9.02
C ALA A 210 5.82 1.46 9.22
N ASP A 211 5.06 2.53 9.48
CA ASP A 211 5.61 3.87 9.74
C ASP A 211 6.45 3.91 11.01
N ALA A 212 5.90 3.43 12.14
CA ALA A 212 6.56 3.45 13.44
C ALA A 212 7.89 2.66 13.43
N PHE A 213 7.88 1.44 12.88
CA PHE A 213 9.09 0.63 12.83
C PHE A 213 10.09 1.12 11.78
N THR A 214 9.62 1.74 10.69
CA THR A 214 10.54 2.37 9.73
C THR A 214 11.31 3.52 10.37
N ASP A 215 10.65 4.36 11.16
CA ASP A 215 11.32 5.48 11.85
C ASP A 215 12.32 4.99 12.91
N ILE A 216 12.04 3.87 13.59
CA ILE A 216 13.00 3.18 14.46
C ILE A 216 14.20 2.65 13.65
N LEU A 217 13.96 1.99 12.51
CA LEU A 217 15.03 1.42 11.68
C LEU A 217 15.85 2.47 10.91
N LYS A 218 15.38 3.72 10.84
CA LYS A 218 16.14 4.85 10.30
C LYS A 218 17.14 5.46 11.28
N GLN A 219 17.12 5.06 12.55
CA GLN A 219 18.13 5.49 13.53
C GLN A 219 19.52 4.99 13.12
N ASP A 220 20.56 5.75 13.49
CA ASP A 220 21.93 5.53 13.01
C ASP A 220 22.45 4.11 13.27
N VAL A 221 22.02 3.48 14.37
CA VAL A 221 22.38 2.10 14.72
C VAL A 221 21.99 1.13 13.61
N PHE A 222 20.75 1.22 13.12
CA PHE A 222 20.21 0.31 12.11
C PHE A 222 20.49 0.77 10.67
N ASN A 223 20.62 2.08 10.45
CA ASN A 223 20.93 2.67 9.15
C ASN A 223 22.43 2.58 8.78
N SER A 224 23.29 2.10 9.68
CA SER A 224 24.74 1.95 9.43
C SER A 224 25.08 0.99 8.28
N GLY A 225 24.18 0.06 7.94
CA GLY A 225 24.33 -0.81 6.78
C GLY A 225 23.20 -1.83 6.65
N PRO A 226 23.10 -2.55 5.52
CA PRO A 226 22.00 -3.48 5.27
C PRO A 226 21.91 -4.62 6.30
N TYR A 227 23.04 -5.10 6.83
CA TYR A 227 23.07 -6.15 7.86
C TYR A 227 22.49 -5.69 9.20
N MET A 228 22.79 -4.45 9.60
CA MET A 228 22.24 -3.86 10.83
C MET A 228 20.75 -3.56 10.67
N TYR A 229 20.35 -3.10 9.49
CA TYR A 229 18.93 -2.93 9.17
C TYR A 229 18.18 -4.26 9.26
N PHE A 230 18.73 -5.34 8.68
CA PHE A 230 18.16 -6.69 8.78
C PHE A 230 18.03 -7.17 10.22
N LEU A 231 19.08 -6.99 11.03
CA LEU A 231 19.02 -7.30 12.46
C LEU A 231 17.89 -6.53 13.16
N GLY A 232 17.71 -5.26 12.82
CA GLY A 232 16.59 -4.46 13.28
C GLY A 232 15.22 -5.04 12.87
N VAL A 233 15.07 -5.51 11.63
CA VAL A 233 13.85 -6.20 11.17
C VAL A 233 13.59 -7.47 12.00
N LEU A 234 14.63 -8.26 12.32
CA LEU A 234 14.50 -9.43 13.20
C LEU A 234 14.06 -9.05 14.61
N CYS A 235 14.63 -7.99 15.19
CA CYS A 235 14.20 -7.45 16.48
C CYS A 235 12.73 -7.03 16.46
N VAL A 236 12.28 -6.36 15.39
CA VAL A 236 10.87 -5.99 15.20
C VAL A 236 9.98 -7.23 15.12
N CYS A 237 10.40 -8.29 14.42
CA CYS A 237 9.65 -9.55 14.36
C CYS A 237 9.47 -10.19 15.74
N LEU A 238 10.53 -10.21 16.56
CA LEU A 238 10.48 -10.71 17.94
C LEU A 238 9.56 -9.86 18.81
N LEU A 239 9.64 -8.53 18.69
CA LEU A 239 8.78 -7.60 19.41
C LEU A 239 7.31 -7.78 19.05
N LEU A 240 6.98 -7.88 17.75
CA LEU A 240 5.62 -8.14 17.28
C LEU A 240 5.09 -9.48 17.78
N GLY A 241 5.93 -10.53 17.75
CA GLY A 241 5.58 -11.83 18.32
C GLY A 241 5.29 -11.76 19.82
N ALA A 242 6.08 -11.02 20.58
CA ALA A 242 5.86 -10.79 22.01
C ALA A 242 4.57 -10.01 22.30
N ILE A 243 4.29 -8.96 21.52
CA ILE A 243 3.05 -8.17 21.62
C ILE A 243 1.83 -9.06 21.35
N GLN A 244 1.85 -9.85 20.25
CA GLN A 244 0.75 -10.76 19.92
C GLN A 244 0.56 -11.86 20.98
N TRP A 245 1.64 -12.39 21.54
CA TRP A 245 1.57 -13.33 22.65
C TRP A 245 0.91 -12.70 23.89
N GLY A 246 1.31 -11.47 24.24
CA GLY A 246 0.71 -10.70 25.33
C GLY A 246 -0.79 -10.44 25.11
N MET A 247 -1.17 -10.01 23.90
CA MET A 247 -2.57 -9.76 23.53
C MET A 247 -3.43 -11.02 23.63
N ARG A 248 -2.92 -12.18 23.19
CA ARG A 248 -3.62 -13.47 23.34
C ARG A 248 -3.84 -13.84 24.80
N LYS A 249 -2.79 -13.71 25.62
CA LYS A 249 -2.87 -14.00 27.06
C LYS A 249 -3.84 -13.08 27.78
N TRP A 250 -3.87 -11.80 27.41
CA TRP A 250 -4.83 -10.83 27.94
C TRP A 250 -6.28 -11.17 27.58
N ARG A 251 -6.53 -11.55 26.32
CA ARG A 251 -7.86 -11.99 25.85
C ARG A 251 -8.34 -13.23 26.60
N ALA A 252 -7.49 -14.26 26.71
CA ALA A 252 -7.83 -15.48 27.44
C ALA A 252 -8.22 -15.23 28.90
N ARG A 253 -7.57 -14.26 29.58
CA ARG A 253 -7.94 -13.84 30.94
C ARG A 253 -9.28 -13.13 31.00
N SER A 254 -9.58 -12.30 30.00
CA SER A 254 -10.84 -11.54 29.96
C SER A 254 -12.07 -12.44 29.78
N GLU A 255 -11.92 -13.55 29.06
CA GLU A 255 -12.99 -14.53 28.84
C GLU A 255 -13.22 -15.39 30.09
N GLY A 256 -12.15 -15.84 30.76
CA GLY A 256 -12.26 -16.67 31.96
C GLY A 256 -12.93 -15.98 33.17
N SER A 257 -12.94 -14.65 33.23
CA SER A 257 -13.55 -13.91 34.34
C SER A 257 -15.08 -13.84 34.29
N THR A 258 -15.72 -14.21 33.17
CA THR A 258 -17.17 -14.00 33.01
C THR A 258 -18.00 -15.23 33.38
N THR A 259 -17.37 -16.39 33.62
CA THR A 259 -18.06 -17.69 33.72
C THR A 259 -18.25 -18.19 35.16
N SER A 260 -17.92 -17.42 36.20
CA SER A 260 -17.87 -17.92 37.59
C SER A 260 -18.85 -17.27 38.57
N ALA A 261 -19.99 -16.77 38.12
CA ALA A 261 -21.14 -16.61 39.03
C ALA A 261 -21.96 -17.90 38.93
N PRO A 262 -21.80 -18.88 39.83
CA PRO A 262 -22.79 -19.93 39.96
C PRO A 262 -24.11 -19.22 40.25
N GLU A 263 -25.04 -19.25 39.30
CA GLU A 263 -26.45 -19.04 39.58
C GLU A 263 -26.80 -20.09 40.64
N ALA A 264 -26.79 -19.65 41.90
CA ALA A 264 -27.41 -20.38 42.98
C ALA A 264 -28.90 -20.46 42.63
N SER A 265 -29.26 -21.47 41.87
CA SER A 265 -30.62 -21.87 41.60
C SER A 265 -31.26 -22.16 42.95
N GLY A 266 -32.00 -21.17 43.44
CA GLY A 266 -32.99 -21.34 44.48
C GLY A 266 -33.95 -22.41 44.00
N GLU A 267 -33.85 -23.55 44.69
CA GLU A 267 -34.76 -24.67 44.67
C GLU A 267 -36.18 -24.15 44.98
N ALA A 268 -37.06 -24.11 43.99
CA ALA A 268 -38.50 -23.93 44.18
C ALA A 268 -39.24 -24.87 43.26
N ALA A 269 -39.75 -25.93 43.87
CA ALA A 269 -40.53 -26.99 43.30
C ALA A 269 -41.84 -26.50 42.66
N GLY A 270 -42.29 -27.24 41.64
CA GLY A 270 -43.73 -27.39 41.35
C GLY A 270 -44.11 -27.28 39.89
N GLY A 271 -44.67 -28.35 39.34
CA GLY A 271 -45.56 -28.28 38.16
C GLY A 271 -45.12 -29.10 36.96
N SER A 272 -45.39 -30.41 37.00
CA SER A 272 -45.33 -31.33 35.87
C SER A 272 -46.49 -31.06 34.90
N GLU A 273 -46.22 -30.45 33.75
CA GLU A 273 -47.05 -30.61 32.55
C GLU A 273 -46.16 -30.87 31.34
N ALA A 274 -46.33 -32.05 30.74
CA ALA A 274 -45.56 -32.52 29.61
C ALA A 274 -45.95 -31.77 28.33
N PRO A 275 -45.01 -31.13 27.61
CA PRO A 275 -45.32 -30.51 26.33
C PRO A 275 -45.54 -31.58 25.23
N PRO A 276 -46.44 -31.32 24.26
CA PRO A 276 -46.77 -32.25 23.19
C PRO A 276 -45.58 -32.51 22.24
N ALA A 277 -45.47 -33.77 21.80
CA ALA A 277 -44.33 -34.34 21.07
C ALA A 277 -44.00 -33.70 19.71
N ASP A 278 -44.87 -32.85 19.16
CA ASP A 278 -44.73 -32.31 17.80
C ASP A 278 -44.11 -30.90 17.75
N ALA A 279 -43.85 -30.26 18.89
CA ALA A 279 -43.18 -28.95 18.94
C ALA A 279 -41.65 -29.05 19.14
N ALA A 280 -41.13 -30.21 19.56
CA ALA A 280 -39.71 -30.42 19.83
C ALA A 280 -38.85 -30.57 18.55
N ALA A 281 -39.45 -30.97 17.43
CA ALA A 281 -38.75 -31.10 16.15
C ALA A 281 -38.58 -29.77 15.40
N ALA A 282 -39.39 -28.75 15.71
CA ALA A 282 -39.30 -27.42 15.08
C ALA A 282 -38.43 -26.44 15.88
N ALA A 283 -38.33 -26.59 17.21
CA ALA A 283 -37.47 -25.75 18.05
C ALA A 283 -36.00 -26.22 18.08
N ALA A 284 -35.73 -27.49 17.80
CA ALA A 284 -34.37 -28.05 17.73
C ALA A 284 -33.59 -27.68 16.44
N ALA A 285 -34.24 -27.03 15.47
CA ALA A 285 -33.61 -26.59 14.22
C ALA A 285 -33.19 -25.11 14.21
N THR A 286 -33.53 -24.33 15.25
CA THR A 286 -33.27 -22.88 15.31
C THR A 286 -32.32 -22.42 16.41
N ASP A 287 -31.90 -23.31 17.32
CA ASP A 287 -31.01 -22.97 18.47
C ASP A 287 -29.53 -23.37 18.29
N SER A 288 -29.10 -23.78 17.10
CA SER A 288 -27.70 -24.18 16.84
C SER A 288 -26.75 -23.06 16.39
N ALA A 289 -27.20 -21.80 16.36
CA ALA A 289 -26.40 -20.67 15.89
C ALA A 289 -26.19 -19.59 16.96
N ALA A 290 -26.03 -19.97 18.22
CA ALA A 290 -25.29 -19.11 19.15
C ALA A 290 -23.91 -18.88 18.50
N PRO A 291 -23.50 -17.64 18.18
CA PRO A 291 -22.23 -17.38 17.53
C PRO A 291 -21.14 -17.91 18.44
N SER A 292 -20.59 -19.07 18.07
CA SER A 292 -19.60 -19.77 18.87
C SER A 292 -18.48 -18.78 19.17
N SER A 293 -18.06 -18.69 20.44
CA SER A 293 -16.94 -17.85 20.88
C SER A 293 -15.66 -18.06 20.06
N SER A 294 -15.55 -19.18 19.32
CA SER A 294 -14.52 -19.44 18.32
C SER A 294 -14.48 -18.40 17.18
N GLY A 295 -15.59 -17.77 16.81
CA GLY A 295 -15.66 -16.85 15.67
C GLY A 295 -14.85 -15.57 15.88
N PHE A 296 -14.98 -14.91 17.04
CA PHE A 296 -14.25 -13.66 17.33
C PHE A 296 -12.75 -13.89 17.55
N ALA A 297 -12.38 -14.98 18.23
CA ALA A 297 -10.98 -15.31 18.46
C ALA A 297 -10.24 -15.58 17.15
N ALA A 298 -10.83 -16.38 16.25
CA ALA A 298 -10.30 -16.66 14.92
C ALA A 298 -10.21 -15.38 14.06
N LEU A 299 -11.23 -14.52 14.12
CA LEU A 299 -11.24 -13.23 13.42
C LEU A 299 -10.05 -12.35 13.82
N VAL A 300 -9.80 -12.19 15.12
CA VAL A 300 -8.69 -11.36 15.61
C VAL A 300 -7.34 -12.02 15.30
N GLU A 301 -7.26 -13.35 15.28
CA GLU A 301 -6.06 -14.06 14.84
C GLU A 301 -5.74 -13.81 13.36
N GLU A 302 -6.74 -13.86 12.48
CA GLU A 302 -6.61 -13.50 11.06
C GLU A 302 -6.07 -12.07 10.91
N MET A 303 -6.69 -11.12 11.62
CA MET A 303 -6.25 -9.72 11.63
C MET A 303 -4.80 -9.55 12.10
N GLU A 304 -4.41 -10.22 13.18
CA GLU A 304 -3.05 -10.18 13.73
C GLU A 304 -2.02 -10.70 12.71
N MET A 305 -2.35 -11.76 11.97
CA MET A 305 -1.49 -12.28 10.91
C MET A 305 -1.37 -11.30 9.74
N GLU A 306 -2.47 -10.70 9.30
CA GLU A 306 -2.47 -9.70 8.22
C GLU A 306 -1.66 -8.44 8.58
N ILE A 307 -1.82 -7.93 9.81
CA ILE A 307 -1.04 -6.79 10.32
C ILE A 307 0.47 -7.09 10.28
N VAL A 308 0.88 -8.28 10.74
CA VAL A 308 2.30 -8.68 10.74
C VAL A 308 2.80 -8.90 9.32
N ALA A 309 2.03 -9.58 8.48
CA ALA A 309 2.38 -9.80 7.08
C ALA A 309 2.61 -8.48 6.34
N PHE A 310 1.70 -7.52 6.52
CA PHE A 310 1.80 -6.19 5.92
C PHE A 310 3.03 -5.43 6.44
N THR A 311 3.18 -5.34 7.78
CA THR A 311 4.25 -4.59 8.43
C THR A 311 5.62 -5.17 8.13
N VAL A 312 5.84 -6.46 8.42
CA VAL A 312 7.12 -7.12 8.23
C VAL A 312 7.45 -7.25 6.74
N GLY A 313 6.46 -7.54 5.90
CA GLY A 313 6.66 -7.59 4.45
C GLY A 313 7.14 -6.25 3.89
N PHE A 314 6.61 -5.13 4.38
CA PHE A 314 7.09 -3.80 4.02
C PHE A 314 8.55 -3.56 4.46
N LEU A 315 8.88 -3.84 5.73
CA LEU A 315 10.23 -3.64 6.26
C LEU A 315 11.27 -4.53 5.57
N PHE A 316 10.91 -5.77 5.23
CA PHE A 316 11.78 -6.66 4.46
C PHE A 316 12.01 -6.14 3.04
N SER A 317 10.97 -5.58 2.40
CA SER A 317 11.13 -4.90 1.10
C SER A 317 12.05 -3.68 1.19
N MET A 318 12.05 -2.96 2.31
CA MET A 318 12.97 -1.83 2.55
C MET A 318 14.41 -2.32 2.70
N TRP A 319 14.62 -3.42 3.43
CA TRP A 319 15.92 -4.05 3.56
C TRP A 319 16.50 -4.45 2.20
N LEU A 320 15.73 -5.14 1.35
CA LEU A 320 16.17 -5.53 0.01
C LEU A 320 16.52 -4.31 -0.86
N ARG A 321 15.72 -3.24 -0.80
CA ARG A 321 16.04 -1.99 -1.52
C ARG A 321 17.27 -1.28 -0.97
N PHE A 322 17.54 -1.38 0.33
CA PHE A 322 18.78 -0.89 0.93
C PHE A 322 19.99 -1.70 0.42
N CYS A 323 19.88 -3.03 0.31
CA CYS A 323 20.92 -3.86 -0.30
C CYS A 323 21.27 -3.44 -1.73
N ILE A 324 20.26 -3.03 -2.52
CA ILE A 324 20.46 -2.60 -3.91
C ILE A 324 21.06 -1.20 -3.99
N THR A 325 20.44 -0.23 -3.30
CA THR A 325 20.78 1.19 -3.47
C THR A 325 21.94 1.66 -2.60
N GLY A 326 22.31 0.89 -1.57
CA GLY A 326 23.29 1.29 -0.57
C GLY A 326 22.82 2.40 0.38
N ALA A 327 21.54 2.78 0.35
CA ALA A 327 20.93 3.72 1.29
C ALA A 327 19.55 3.25 1.75
N VAL A 328 19.17 3.54 3.00
CA VAL A 328 17.80 3.26 3.47
C VAL A 328 16.79 4.07 2.65
N PRO A 329 15.74 3.42 2.08
CA PRO A 329 14.75 4.14 1.29
C PRO A 329 14.13 5.32 2.07
N GLY A 330 14.08 6.49 1.42
CA GLY A 330 13.59 7.73 2.02
C GLY A 330 14.64 8.55 2.80
N ALA A 331 15.90 8.14 2.83
CA ALA A 331 16.98 9.00 3.30
C ALA A 331 17.17 10.21 2.36
N ARG A 332 17.37 11.41 2.91
CA ARG A 332 17.49 12.70 2.16
C ARG A 332 18.66 12.74 1.15
N TYR A 333 19.56 11.77 1.17
CA TYR A 333 20.81 11.73 0.39
C TYR A 333 20.91 10.54 -0.56
N GLY A 334 19.77 10.01 -1.04
CA GLY A 334 19.75 8.87 -1.95
C GLY A 334 20.47 9.16 -3.27
N ARG A 335 21.31 8.22 -3.71
CA ARG A 335 21.78 8.12 -5.09
C ARG A 335 20.55 8.07 -6.02
N LYS A 336 20.61 8.72 -7.19
CA LYS A 336 19.60 8.50 -8.24
C LYS A 336 19.52 7.00 -8.54
N THR A 337 18.31 6.46 -8.60
CA THR A 337 18.09 5.06 -9.00
C THR A 337 18.56 4.88 -10.43
N THR A 338 19.43 3.90 -10.64
CA THR A 338 20.00 3.57 -11.96
C THR A 338 19.22 2.44 -12.62
N GLY A 339 19.38 2.25 -13.93
CA GLY A 339 18.82 1.09 -14.63
C GLY A 339 19.26 -0.25 -14.03
N ASP A 340 20.50 -0.34 -13.53
CA ASP A 340 20.99 -1.54 -12.84
C ASP A 340 20.23 -1.81 -11.54
N ASP A 341 19.87 -0.77 -10.78
CA ASP A 341 19.05 -0.92 -9.57
C ASP A 341 17.67 -1.52 -9.90
N VAL A 342 17.07 -1.10 -11.02
CA VAL A 342 15.79 -1.66 -11.51
C VAL A 342 15.93 -3.15 -11.84
N ASN A 343 17.00 -3.52 -12.54
CA ASN A 343 17.28 -4.92 -12.90
C ASN A 343 17.49 -5.80 -11.66
N TRP A 344 18.26 -5.32 -10.67
CA TRP A 344 18.43 -6.04 -9.40
C TRP A 344 17.12 -6.19 -8.65
N LEU A 345 16.29 -5.13 -8.61
CA LEU A 345 14.99 -5.20 -7.94
C LEU A 345 14.06 -6.21 -8.62
N PHE A 346 14.07 -6.28 -9.95
CA PHE A 346 13.35 -7.32 -10.71
C PHE A 346 13.82 -8.73 -10.33
N CYS A 347 15.13 -8.97 -10.28
CA CYS A 347 15.69 -10.25 -9.85
C CYS A 347 15.25 -10.63 -8.44
N PHE A 348 15.29 -9.70 -7.48
CA PHE A 348 14.80 -9.94 -6.12
C PHE A 348 13.29 -10.20 -6.05
N ALA A 349 12.49 -9.46 -6.83
CA ALA A 349 11.05 -9.70 -6.91
C ALA A 349 10.74 -11.11 -7.45
N LEU A 350 11.42 -11.53 -8.53
CA LEU A 350 11.26 -12.86 -9.11
C LEU A 350 11.71 -13.96 -8.14
N LEU A 351 12.86 -13.79 -7.47
CA LEU A 351 13.34 -14.77 -6.49
C LEU A 351 12.37 -14.89 -5.30
N THR A 352 11.85 -13.76 -4.80
CA THR A 352 10.87 -13.76 -3.70
C THR A 352 9.57 -14.45 -4.12
N PHE A 353 9.10 -14.24 -5.36
CA PHE A 353 7.94 -14.95 -5.92
C PHE A 353 8.16 -16.46 -5.96
N LEU A 354 9.27 -16.91 -6.56
CA LEU A 354 9.59 -18.33 -6.67
C LEU A 354 9.72 -18.99 -5.29
N PHE A 355 10.33 -18.30 -4.33
CA PHE A 355 10.44 -18.77 -2.96
C PHE A 355 9.09 -18.83 -2.25
N ALA A 356 8.25 -17.80 -2.36
CA ALA A 356 6.90 -17.78 -1.79
C ALA A 356 6.02 -18.89 -2.39
N ALA A 357 6.09 -19.10 -3.70
CA ALA A 357 5.37 -20.17 -4.40
C ALA A 357 5.84 -21.56 -3.97
N ALA A 358 7.16 -21.78 -3.86
CA ALA A 358 7.71 -23.03 -3.36
C ALA A 358 7.30 -23.28 -1.89
N PHE A 359 7.37 -22.25 -1.04
CA PHE A 359 6.96 -22.33 0.36
C PHE A 359 5.47 -22.67 0.49
N ALA A 360 4.61 -22.00 -0.27
CA ALA A 360 3.17 -22.27 -0.31
C ALA A 360 2.86 -23.69 -0.81
N LYS A 361 3.64 -24.23 -1.76
CA LYS A 361 3.43 -25.56 -2.30
C LYS A 361 3.94 -26.68 -1.40
N PHE A 362 5.10 -26.52 -0.78
CA PHE A 362 5.79 -27.62 -0.08
C PHE A 362 5.69 -27.55 1.45
N VAL A 363 5.57 -26.35 2.02
CA VAL A 363 5.59 -26.14 3.48
C VAL A 363 4.20 -25.92 4.03
N LEU A 364 3.38 -25.10 3.37
CA LEU A 364 2.05 -24.72 3.86
C LEU A 364 1.08 -25.91 4.04
N PRO A 365 1.03 -26.94 3.15
CA PRO A 365 0.14 -28.09 3.35
C PRO A 365 0.47 -28.90 4.61
N ASN A 366 1.75 -28.88 5.03
CA ASN A 366 2.18 -29.57 6.24
C ASN A 366 1.88 -28.77 7.52
N ALA A 367 1.45 -27.50 7.41
CA ALA A 367 1.22 -26.63 8.56
C ALA A 367 0.11 -27.12 9.49
N GLU A 368 -0.84 -27.91 8.97
CA GLU A 368 -1.95 -28.50 9.75
C GLU A 368 -1.48 -29.65 10.66
N ASN A 369 -0.38 -30.31 10.29
CA ASN A 369 0.23 -31.40 11.08
C ASN A 369 1.18 -30.88 12.17
N LEU A 370 1.48 -29.58 12.20
CA LEU A 370 2.39 -28.97 13.16
C LEU A 370 1.64 -28.54 14.43
N SER A 371 2.39 -28.25 15.50
CA SER A 371 1.79 -27.64 16.69
C SER A 371 1.08 -26.32 16.34
N PRO A 372 -0.02 -25.94 17.02
CA PRO A 372 -0.80 -24.75 16.66
C PRO A 372 0.04 -23.47 16.52
N THR A 373 1.03 -23.30 17.40
CA THR A 373 1.97 -22.17 17.36
C THR A 373 2.85 -22.20 16.11
N LEU A 374 3.36 -23.38 15.74
CA LEU A 374 4.24 -23.53 14.58
C LEU A 374 3.45 -23.45 13.26
N GLY A 375 2.25 -24.04 13.20
CA GLY A 375 1.34 -23.90 12.07
C GLY A 375 0.97 -22.44 11.82
N ARG A 376 0.68 -21.66 12.87
CA ARG A 376 0.49 -20.21 12.78
C ARG A 376 1.72 -19.49 12.26
N LEU A 377 2.91 -19.80 12.78
CA LEU A 377 4.16 -19.18 12.32
C LEU A 377 4.39 -19.43 10.81
N VAL A 378 4.15 -20.65 10.34
CA VAL A 378 4.25 -21.01 8.91
C VAL A 378 3.26 -20.20 8.06
N LYS A 379 2.00 -20.07 8.50
CA LYS A 379 0.98 -19.25 7.82
C LYS A 379 1.38 -17.78 7.77
N THR A 380 1.83 -17.21 8.89
CA THR A 380 2.34 -15.82 8.95
C THR A 380 3.53 -15.61 8.03
N LEU A 381 4.50 -16.54 8.04
CA LEU A 381 5.68 -16.44 7.18
C LEU A 381 5.31 -16.46 5.69
N SER A 382 4.40 -17.35 5.30
CA SER A 382 3.85 -17.37 3.93
C SER A 382 3.23 -16.02 3.56
N ALA A 383 2.41 -15.44 4.43
CA ALA A 383 1.79 -14.13 4.21
C ALA A 383 2.83 -12.99 4.12
N VAL A 384 3.86 -13.01 4.96
CA VAL A 384 4.99 -12.05 4.90
C VAL A 384 5.72 -12.13 3.56
N LEU A 385 5.99 -13.34 3.05
CA LEU A 385 6.67 -13.53 1.76
C LEU A 385 5.86 -12.96 0.60
N TRP A 386 4.56 -13.24 0.57
CA TRP A 386 3.65 -12.72 -0.45
C TRP A 386 3.50 -11.20 -0.38
N MET A 387 3.38 -10.63 0.83
CA MET A 387 3.37 -9.18 1.01
C MET A 387 4.70 -8.54 0.59
N THR A 388 5.84 -9.15 0.94
CA THR A 388 7.17 -8.70 0.49
C THR A 388 7.25 -8.64 -1.03
N PHE A 389 6.81 -9.71 -1.71
CA PHE A 389 6.75 -9.74 -3.17
C PHE A 389 5.88 -8.60 -3.73
N GLY A 390 4.68 -8.38 -3.18
CA GLY A 390 3.80 -7.28 -3.60
C GLY A 390 4.47 -5.91 -3.49
N TRP A 391 5.16 -5.64 -2.39
CA TRP A 391 5.94 -4.41 -2.22
C TRP A 391 7.07 -4.28 -3.23
N LEU A 392 7.82 -5.35 -3.50
CA LEU A 392 8.91 -5.33 -4.48
C LEU A 392 8.39 -5.04 -5.89
N VAL A 393 7.25 -5.63 -6.29
CA VAL A 393 6.62 -5.34 -7.58
C VAL A 393 6.16 -3.89 -7.66
N PHE A 394 5.53 -3.37 -6.61
CA PHE A 394 5.15 -1.96 -6.56
C PHE A 394 6.37 -1.03 -6.74
N TYR A 395 7.45 -1.26 -6.00
CA TYR A 395 8.65 -0.44 -6.12
C TYR A 395 9.40 -0.65 -7.44
N LEU A 396 9.33 -1.84 -8.03
CA LEU A 396 9.85 -2.09 -9.38
C LEU A 396 9.14 -1.21 -10.39
N CYS A 397 7.81 -1.11 -10.30
CA CYS A 397 7.02 -0.25 -11.15
C CYS A 397 7.41 1.22 -10.98
N GLN A 398 7.56 1.66 -9.73
CA GLN A 398 7.97 3.01 -9.41
C GLN A 398 9.37 3.31 -9.95
N TRP A 399 10.37 2.47 -9.68
CA TRP A 399 11.73 2.69 -10.13
C TRP A 399 11.86 2.65 -11.65
N PHE A 400 11.14 1.75 -12.31
CA PHE A 400 11.11 1.67 -13.77
C PHE A 400 10.60 2.98 -14.39
N LEU A 401 9.46 3.50 -13.89
CA LEU A 401 8.89 4.75 -14.41
C LEU A 401 9.76 5.95 -14.09
N TRP A 402 10.28 6.07 -12.88
CA TRP A 402 11.16 7.19 -12.52
C TRP A 402 12.46 7.17 -13.33
N ASN A 403 13.06 6.01 -13.57
CA ASN A 403 14.23 5.88 -14.45
C ASN A 403 13.90 6.20 -15.92
N PHE A 404 12.63 6.08 -16.31
CA PHE A 404 12.19 6.43 -17.65
C PHE A 404 11.89 7.93 -17.81
N THR A 405 11.26 8.55 -16.80
CA THR A 405 10.75 9.92 -16.88
C THR A 405 11.62 10.97 -16.19
N ALA A 406 12.58 10.59 -15.34
CA ALA A 406 13.28 11.52 -14.43
C ALA A 406 14.80 11.64 -14.65
N ASP A 407 15.35 11.17 -15.78
CA ASP A 407 16.81 11.17 -15.98
C ASP A 407 17.43 12.59 -15.90
N ASP A 408 16.76 13.63 -16.39
CA ASP A 408 17.31 15.00 -16.43
C ASP A 408 16.54 16.05 -15.61
N ALA A 409 15.34 15.74 -15.12
CA ALA A 409 14.63 16.66 -14.26
C ALA A 409 15.21 16.56 -12.84
N ASN A 410 15.89 17.62 -12.37
CA ASN A 410 16.43 17.76 -11.00
C ASN A 410 15.36 17.74 -9.88
N GLY A 411 14.26 16.99 -10.03
CA GLY A 411 13.14 16.93 -9.09
C GLY A 411 12.34 18.24 -8.99
N ALA A 412 12.73 19.27 -9.76
CA ALA A 412 12.14 20.61 -9.73
C ALA A 412 10.85 20.71 -10.58
N HIS A 413 10.66 19.83 -11.56
CA HIS A 413 9.47 19.87 -12.41
C HIS A 413 8.35 19.00 -11.81
N HIS A 414 7.35 19.68 -11.23
CA HIS A 414 6.11 19.08 -10.74
C HIS A 414 5.45 18.20 -11.83
N THR A 415 5.45 18.67 -13.07
CA THR A 415 4.93 17.95 -14.24
C THR A 415 5.52 16.55 -14.38
N ALA A 416 6.84 16.40 -14.32
CA ALA A 416 7.49 15.08 -14.46
C ALA A 416 7.07 14.10 -13.35
N LYS A 417 6.92 14.60 -12.10
CA LYS A 417 6.41 13.78 -10.99
C LYS A 417 4.97 13.35 -11.21
N LEU A 418 4.12 14.26 -11.69
CA LEU A 418 2.72 13.97 -12.00
C LEU A 418 2.61 12.93 -13.13
N ILE A 419 3.42 13.05 -14.18
CA ILE A 419 3.49 12.08 -15.28
C ILE A 419 3.92 10.71 -14.76
N ALA A 420 4.99 10.64 -13.96
CA ALA A 420 5.47 9.40 -13.37
C ALA A 420 4.41 8.75 -12.46
N ALA A 421 3.73 9.54 -11.64
CA ALA A 421 2.69 9.08 -10.74
C ALA A 421 1.45 8.55 -11.49
N ASN A 422 0.99 9.25 -12.54
CA ASN A 422 -0.09 8.78 -13.40
C ASN A 422 0.30 7.54 -14.21
N GLY A 423 1.55 7.49 -14.69
CA GLY A 423 2.13 6.31 -15.32
C GLY A 423 2.14 5.11 -14.37
N LEU A 424 2.41 5.34 -13.08
CA LEU A 424 2.42 4.30 -12.05
C LEU A 424 1.02 3.77 -11.81
N ALA A 425 0.03 4.66 -11.66
CA ALA A 425 -1.39 4.30 -11.57
C ALA A 425 -1.86 3.43 -12.76
N LEU A 426 -1.48 3.82 -13.98
CA LEU A 426 -1.79 3.05 -15.19
C LEU A 426 -1.10 1.69 -15.19
N MET A 427 0.21 1.66 -14.97
CA MET A 427 1.00 0.43 -15.01
C MET A 427 0.56 -0.57 -13.94
N GLY A 428 0.29 -0.10 -12.72
CA GLY A 428 -0.29 -0.91 -11.65
C GLY A 428 -1.65 -1.49 -12.04
N SER A 429 -2.52 -0.69 -12.68
CA SER A 429 -3.81 -1.16 -13.19
C SER A 429 -3.65 -2.24 -14.26
N VAL A 430 -2.74 -2.05 -15.22
CA VAL A 430 -2.46 -3.05 -16.26
C VAL A 430 -1.93 -4.34 -15.64
N LEU A 431 -0.94 -4.26 -14.75
CA LEU A 431 -0.33 -5.43 -14.12
C LEU A 431 -1.33 -6.28 -13.32
N VAL A 432 -2.38 -5.67 -12.80
CA VAL A 432 -3.42 -6.36 -12.04
C VAL A 432 -4.50 -6.95 -12.94
N PHE A 433 -5.08 -6.13 -13.82
CA PHE A 433 -6.25 -6.56 -14.60
C PHE A 433 -5.90 -7.34 -15.87
N PHE A 434 -4.71 -7.14 -16.44
CA PHE A 434 -4.30 -7.88 -17.62
C PHE A 434 -4.18 -9.38 -17.35
N PRO A 435 -3.49 -9.87 -16.29
CA PRO A 435 -3.51 -11.28 -15.94
C PRO A 435 -4.93 -11.82 -15.79
N MET A 436 -5.82 -11.11 -15.10
CA MET A 436 -7.22 -11.51 -14.91
C MET A 436 -7.95 -11.77 -16.23
N VAL A 437 -7.82 -10.85 -17.19
CA VAL A 437 -8.42 -11.02 -18.52
C VAL A 437 -7.75 -12.15 -19.30
N VAL A 438 -6.41 -12.23 -19.29
CA VAL A 438 -5.68 -13.29 -19.99
C VAL A 438 -6.04 -14.66 -19.45
N GLY A 439 -6.03 -14.86 -18.13
CA GLY A 439 -6.37 -16.16 -17.57
C GLY A 439 -7.86 -16.50 -17.72
N HIS A 440 -8.75 -15.51 -17.82
CA HIS A 440 -10.12 -15.74 -18.25
C HIS A 440 -10.17 -16.26 -19.71
N LEU A 441 -9.49 -15.60 -20.64
CA LEU A 441 -9.40 -16.04 -22.04
C LEU A 441 -8.78 -17.44 -22.18
N LEU A 442 -7.81 -17.77 -21.32
CA LEU A 442 -7.15 -19.08 -21.27
C LEU A 442 -7.93 -20.14 -20.46
N LYS A 443 -9.10 -19.80 -19.90
CA LYS A 443 -9.87 -20.67 -19.00
C LYS A 443 -9.05 -21.21 -17.81
N ARG A 444 -8.08 -20.43 -17.32
CA ARG A 444 -7.20 -20.72 -16.17
C ARG A 444 -7.35 -19.66 -15.08
N SER A 445 -8.58 -19.41 -14.63
CA SER A 445 -8.91 -18.33 -13.69
C SER A 445 -8.69 -18.63 -12.21
N SER A 446 -8.52 -19.90 -11.82
CA SER A 446 -8.53 -20.31 -10.40
C SER A 446 -7.46 -19.66 -9.52
N TRP A 447 -6.23 -19.48 -10.03
CA TRP A 447 -5.17 -18.86 -9.24
C TRP A 447 -5.36 -17.35 -9.05
N MET A 448 -6.11 -16.70 -9.95
CA MET A 448 -6.35 -15.25 -9.94
C MET A 448 -7.49 -14.86 -9.01
N THR A 449 -8.37 -15.81 -8.67
CA THR A 449 -9.39 -15.62 -7.64
C THR A 449 -8.83 -15.91 -6.23
N SER A 450 -7.57 -16.37 -6.13
CA SER A 450 -6.97 -16.66 -4.83
C SER A 450 -6.90 -15.41 -3.95
N PRO A 451 -7.21 -15.51 -2.65
CA PRO A 451 -7.10 -14.39 -1.71
C PRO A 451 -5.70 -13.76 -1.71
N THR A 452 -4.66 -14.57 -1.90
CA THR A 452 -3.27 -14.13 -2.01
C THR A 452 -3.05 -13.18 -3.19
N PHE A 453 -3.53 -13.55 -4.39
CA PHE A 453 -3.44 -12.68 -5.55
C PHE A 453 -4.22 -11.39 -5.34
N VAL A 454 -5.46 -11.48 -4.86
CA VAL A 454 -6.32 -10.31 -4.59
C VAL A 454 -5.63 -9.34 -3.62
N ASN A 455 -4.99 -9.84 -2.57
CA ASN A 455 -4.29 -9.00 -1.59
C ASN A 455 -3.03 -8.31 -2.17
N ILE A 456 -2.26 -9.00 -3.00
CA ILE A 456 -1.09 -8.40 -3.68
C ILE A 456 -1.54 -7.38 -4.71
N ALA A 457 -2.55 -7.75 -5.51
CA ALA A 457 -3.10 -6.90 -6.55
C ALA A 457 -3.74 -5.64 -5.96
N SER A 458 -4.46 -5.76 -4.84
CA SER A 458 -5.06 -4.61 -4.18
C SER A 458 -4.02 -3.65 -3.60
N LEU A 459 -2.92 -4.19 -3.09
CA LEU A 459 -1.76 -3.41 -2.66
C LEU A 459 -1.18 -2.61 -3.83
N ILE A 460 -0.80 -3.28 -4.92
CA ILE A 460 -0.20 -2.62 -6.09
C ILE A 460 -1.14 -1.53 -6.62
N LEU A 461 -2.44 -1.83 -6.76
CA LEU A 461 -3.41 -0.90 -7.31
C LEU A 461 -3.60 0.34 -6.41
N ALA A 462 -3.84 0.12 -5.12
CA ALA A 462 -4.12 1.21 -4.17
C ALA A 462 -2.93 2.15 -3.98
N PHE A 463 -1.70 1.63 -3.86
CA PHE A 463 -0.52 2.49 -3.73
C PHE A 463 -0.20 3.25 -5.01
N SER A 464 -0.42 2.63 -6.17
CA SER A 464 -0.23 3.33 -7.45
C SER A 464 -1.19 4.51 -7.59
N TRP A 465 -2.44 4.35 -7.14
CA TRP A 465 -3.42 5.45 -7.11
C TRP A 465 -3.10 6.50 -6.05
N GLU A 466 -2.64 6.08 -4.87
CA GLU A 466 -2.22 7.00 -3.82
C GLU A 466 -1.14 7.95 -4.32
N THR A 467 -0.12 7.44 -5.00
CA THR A 467 0.99 8.28 -5.46
C THR A 467 0.49 9.32 -6.48
N ALA A 468 -0.44 8.96 -7.36
CA ALA A 468 -1.08 9.89 -8.30
C ALA A 468 -1.91 10.96 -7.59
N VAL A 469 -2.80 10.54 -6.67
CA VAL A 469 -3.67 11.45 -5.91
C VAL A 469 -2.87 12.37 -5.00
N TYR A 470 -1.87 11.84 -4.30
CA TYR A 470 -0.99 12.62 -3.44
C TYR A 470 -0.24 13.69 -4.22
N THR A 471 0.32 13.35 -5.38
CA THR A 471 1.03 14.31 -6.24
C THR A 471 0.10 15.41 -6.76
N ALA A 472 -1.14 15.04 -7.14
CA ALA A 472 -2.16 15.99 -7.56
C ALA A 472 -2.57 16.94 -6.43
N VAL A 473 -2.86 16.40 -5.23
CA VAL A 473 -3.21 17.20 -4.04
C VAL A 473 -2.06 18.12 -3.63
N GLN A 474 -0.83 17.64 -3.68
CA GLN A 474 0.33 18.48 -3.40
C GLN A 474 0.42 19.65 -4.39
N GLY A 475 0.25 19.38 -5.69
CA GLY A 475 0.24 20.43 -6.73
C GLY A 475 -0.86 21.46 -6.53
N ALA A 476 -2.07 21.02 -6.17
CA ALA A 476 -3.17 21.93 -5.85
C ALA A 476 -2.87 22.78 -4.63
N SER A 477 -2.22 22.21 -3.60
CA SER A 477 -1.91 22.96 -2.38
C SER A 477 -0.77 23.98 -2.56
N GLU A 478 0.16 23.73 -3.47
CA GLU A 478 1.31 24.60 -3.74
C GLU A 478 0.91 25.97 -4.32
N THR A 479 -0.35 26.14 -4.76
CA THR A 479 -0.86 27.43 -5.27
C THR A 479 -1.13 28.45 -4.16
N VAL A 480 -1.13 28.04 -2.89
CA VAL A 480 -1.41 28.92 -1.74
C VAL A 480 -0.11 29.29 -1.03
N GLU A 481 0.02 30.55 -0.63
CA GLU A 481 1.16 31.04 0.15
C GLU A 481 1.11 30.54 1.60
N GLY A 482 2.27 30.12 2.12
CA GLY A 482 2.46 29.70 3.52
C GLY A 482 2.39 28.19 3.74
N GLU A 483 3.48 27.62 4.25
CA GLU A 483 3.65 26.16 4.44
C GLU A 483 2.53 25.51 5.28
N THR A 484 2.08 26.18 6.35
CA THR A 484 0.97 25.68 7.18
C THR A 484 -0.34 25.62 6.40
N MET A 485 -0.63 26.65 5.60
CA MET A 485 -1.86 26.70 4.80
C MET A 485 -1.84 25.62 3.71
N GLN A 486 -0.69 25.42 3.05
CA GLN A 486 -0.50 24.33 2.08
C GLN A 486 -0.77 22.96 2.72
N LYS A 487 -0.22 22.69 3.91
CA LYS A 487 -0.46 21.45 4.66
C LYS A 487 -1.94 21.27 5.01
N VAL A 488 -2.60 22.33 5.46
CA VAL A 488 -4.03 22.31 5.83
C VAL A 488 -4.90 22.07 4.61
N LEU A 489 -4.67 22.78 3.51
CA LEU A 489 -5.41 22.59 2.26
C LEU A 489 -5.25 21.16 1.74
N ALA A 490 -4.01 20.65 1.71
CA ALA A 490 -3.76 19.27 1.32
C ALA A 490 -4.46 18.24 2.25
N MET A 491 -4.66 18.54 3.53
CA MET A 491 -5.45 17.68 4.42
C MET A 491 -6.95 17.76 4.09
N ILE A 492 -7.47 18.96 3.83
CA ILE A 492 -8.87 19.18 3.46
C ILE A 492 -9.20 18.41 2.16
N ASP A 493 -8.35 18.51 1.14
CA ASP A 493 -8.55 17.81 -0.13
C ASP A 493 -8.62 16.29 0.05
N LEU A 494 -7.71 15.72 0.86
CA LEU A 494 -7.73 14.30 1.18
C LEU A 494 -9.00 13.88 1.92
N VAL A 495 -9.51 14.71 2.84
CA VAL A 495 -10.76 14.45 3.55
C VAL A 495 -11.95 14.53 2.60
N ILE A 496 -11.98 15.49 1.67
CA ILE A 496 -13.04 15.59 0.65
C ILE A 496 -13.07 14.31 -0.20
N ILE A 497 -11.90 13.85 -0.66
CA ILE A 497 -11.79 12.60 -1.43
C ILE A 497 -12.33 11.40 -0.64
N LEU A 498 -11.99 11.30 0.65
CA LEU A 498 -12.49 10.24 1.53
C LEU A 498 -14.02 10.28 1.71
N VAL A 499 -14.59 11.47 1.92
CA VAL A 499 -16.04 11.66 2.08
C VAL A 499 -16.79 11.23 0.82
N VAL A 500 -16.20 11.37 -0.36
CA VAL A 500 -16.79 10.94 -1.63
C VAL A 500 -16.66 9.42 -1.82
N ILE A 501 -15.48 8.84 -1.54
CA ILE A 501 -15.18 7.44 -1.87
C ILE A 501 -15.77 6.45 -0.86
N LEU A 502 -15.66 6.73 0.45
CA LEU A 502 -16.05 5.78 1.50
C LEU A 502 -17.53 5.38 1.46
N PRO A 503 -18.51 6.28 1.25
CA PRO A 503 -19.91 5.90 1.14
C PRO A 503 -20.15 4.96 -0.04
N GLY A 504 -19.57 5.25 -1.21
CA GLY A 504 -19.71 4.40 -2.40
C GLY A 504 -19.13 2.99 -2.19
N TRP A 505 -17.97 2.92 -1.55
CA TRP A 505 -17.35 1.65 -1.17
C TRP A 505 -18.21 0.85 -0.19
N TYR A 506 -18.69 1.48 0.89
CA TYR A 506 -19.47 0.81 1.93
C TYR A 506 -20.85 0.34 1.44
N ILE A 507 -21.54 1.17 0.65
CA ILE A 507 -22.92 0.89 0.22
C ILE A 507 -22.97 -0.07 -0.97
N TYR A 508 -22.03 0.03 -1.92
CA TYR A 508 -22.12 -0.71 -3.18
C TYR A 508 -21.05 -1.78 -3.34
N MET A 509 -19.77 -1.43 -3.16
CA MET A 509 -18.67 -2.36 -3.48
C MET A 509 -18.54 -3.48 -2.44
N LEU A 510 -18.60 -3.15 -1.15
CA LEU A 510 -18.45 -4.12 -0.07
C LEU A 510 -19.60 -5.15 -0.06
N PRO A 511 -20.89 -4.78 -0.20
CA PRO A 511 -21.97 -5.76 -0.29
C PRO A 511 -21.88 -6.63 -1.54
N SER A 512 -21.51 -6.06 -2.70
CA SER A 512 -21.34 -6.82 -3.95
C SER A 512 -20.24 -7.88 -3.80
N ALA A 513 -19.07 -7.50 -3.27
CA ALA A 513 -17.99 -8.46 -3.02
C ALA A 513 -18.38 -9.59 -2.04
N ARG A 514 -19.32 -9.33 -1.12
CA ARG A 514 -19.83 -10.34 -0.17
C ARG A 514 -20.90 -11.24 -0.76
N ALA A 515 -21.83 -10.69 -1.53
CA ALA A 515 -22.88 -11.46 -2.18
C ALA A 515 -22.27 -12.53 -3.09
N GLU A 516 -21.32 -12.10 -3.91
CA GLU A 516 -20.54 -12.93 -4.82
C GLU A 516 -19.72 -14.00 -4.08
N ALA A 517 -19.13 -13.64 -2.93
CA ALA A 517 -18.39 -14.61 -2.12
C ALA A 517 -19.28 -15.69 -1.49
N LYS A 518 -20.51 -15.34 -1.12
CA LYS A 518 -21.48 -16.32 -0.62
C LYS A 518 -21.98 -17.24 -1.73
N GLU A 519 -22.19 -16.70 -2.92
CA GLU A 519 -22.61 -17.50 -4.08
C GLU A 519 -21.54 -18.52 -4.47
N GLU A 520 -20.27 -18.13 -4.50
CA GLU A 520 -19.14 -19.06 -4.72
C GLU A 520 -19.10 -20.16 -3.64
N ALA A 521 -19.19 -19.79 -2.36
CA ALA A 521 -19.19 -20.77 -1.27
C ALA A 521 -20.38 -21.75 -1.34
N ASN A 522 -21.56 -21.26 -1.73
CA ASN A 522 -22.74 -22.11 -1.92
C ASN A 522 -22.59 -23.03 -3.14
N ALA A 523 -21.96 -22.56 -4.21
CA ALA A 523 -21.71 -23.35 -5.41
C ALA A 523 -20.69 -24.47 -5.15
N ASP A 524 -19.64 -24.20 -4.38
CA ASP A 524 -18.65 -25.19 -3.95
C ASP A 524 -19.28 -26.25 -3.05
N ALA A 525 -20.08 -25.84 -2.06
CA ALA A 525 -20.81 -26.77 -1.19
C ALA A 525 -21.79 -27.66 -1.98
N ALA A 526 -22.47 -27.10 -2.99
CA ALA A 526 -23.36 -27.87 -3.86
C ALA A 526 -22.60 -28.83 -4.82
N ALA A 527 -21.34 -28.53 -5.15
CA ALA A 527 -20.50 -29.41 -5.95
C ALA A 527 -19.96 -30.59 -5.13
N GLU A 528 -19.65 -30.38 -3.85
CA GLU A 528 -19.21 -31.45 -2.94
C GLU A 528 -20.33 -32.45 -2.60
N ASP A 529 -21.59 -32.00 -2.57
CA ASP A 529 -22.74 -32.87 -2.27
C ASP A 529 -23.19 -33.73 -3.46
N LYS A 530 -22.69 -33.47 -4.67
CA LYS A 530 -22.96 -34.36 -5.81
C LYS A 530 -22.27 -35.69 -5.55
N PRO A 531 -23.02 -36.82 -5.45
CA PRO A 531 -22.42 -38.12 -5.23
C PRO A 531 -21.39 -38.36 -6.33
N PRO A 532 -20.22 -38.95 -6.01
CA PRO A 532 -19.18 -39.20 -6.99
C PRO A 532 -19.82 -39.97 -8.15
N GLU A 533 -19.86 -39.33 -9.32
CA GLU A 533 -20.41 -39.92 -10.53
C GLU A 533 -19.76 -41.30 -10.68
N ALA A 534 -20.57 -42.36 -10.60
CA ALA A 534 -20.07 -43.72 -10.53
C ALA A 534 -19.12 -43.93 -11.70
N ALA A 535 -17.83 -44.09 -11.40
CA ALA A 535 -16.79 -44.27 -12.40
C ALA A 535 -17.17 -45.50 -13.24
N THR A 536 -17.63 -45.22 -14.45
CA THR A 536 -18.15 -46.22 -15.41
C THR A 536 -17.08 -46.58 -16.42
#